data_AF-A0A920TP57-F1
#
_entry.id   AF-A0A920TP57-F1
#
_cell.length_a   1.000
_cell.length_b   1.000
_cell.length_c   1.000
_cell.angle_alpha   90.00
_cell.angle_beta   90.00
_cell.angle_gamma   90.00
#
_symmetry.space_group_name_H-M   'P 1'
#
loop_
_entity.id
_entity.type
_entity.pdbx_description
1 polymer ?
#
loop_
_entity_poly.entity_id
_entity_poly.type
_entity_poly.pdbx_seq_one_letter_code
_entity_poly.pdbx_strand_id
1 'polypeptide(L)'
;MRKRTAFLIYSSFILILVIIFPMRGIVSLVDDKDKMKINSIEGFWWRGNLEGVALEERTLGDIKINFSPISLIEKKFAFNLDVRGPELNLKGVLGSTVNGNIFIENTNLTINPKIEVQSGKAVFQNVSNIRANFKISILQR
;
A
#
# COMPACT_ATOMS: atom_id res chain seq x y z
N MET A 1 -25.73 15.75 -30.58
CA MET A 1 -25.24 14.34 -30.45
C MET A 1 -23.72 14.23 -30.61
N ARG A 2 -23.11 14.83 -31.64
CA ARG A 2 -21.66 14.72 -31.96
C ARG A 2 -20.67 14.97 -30.80
N LYS A 3 -20.92 15.99 -29.95
CA LYS A 3 -20.06 16.31 -28.79
C LYS A 3 -20.10 15.24 -27.69
N ARG A 4 -21.29 14.66 -27.42
CA ARG A 4 -21.48 13.60 -26.43
C ARG A 4 -20.78 12.30 -26.87
N THR A 5 -20.91 11.96 -28.15
CA THR A 5 -20.24 10.80 -28.74
C THR A 5 -18.72 10.98 -28.75
N ALA A 6 -18.22 12.17 -29.10
CA ALA A 6 -16.79 12.47 -29.04
C ALA A 6 -16.24 12.39 -27.60
N PHE A 7 -16.97 12.91 -26.61
CA PHE A 7 -16.61 12.80 -25.20
C PHE A 7 -16.55 11.33 -24.74
N LEU A 8 -17.53 10.52 -25.12
CA LEU A 8 -17.56 9.09 -24.79
C LEU A 8 -16.39 8.33 -25.43
N ILE A 9 -16.07 8.61 -26.69
CA ILE A 9 -14.93 8.00 -27.39
C ILE A 9 -13.62 8.40 -26.71
N TYR A 10 -13.41 9.68 -26.41
CA TYR A 10 -12.20 10.14 -25.74
C TYR A 10 -12.06 9.57 -24.32
N SER A 11 -13.15 9.57 -23.55
CA SER A 11 -13.16 9.01 -22.20
C SER A 11 -12.89 7.50 -22.22
N SER A 12 -13.52 6.77 -23.15
CA SER A 12 -13.29 5.34 -23.32
C SER A 12 -11.86 5.05 -23.78
N PHE A 13 -11.30 5.83 -24.70
CA PHE A 13 -9.92 5.71 -25.15
C PHE A 13 -8.92 5.96 -24.01
N ILE A 14 -9.12 6.99 -23.19
CA ILE A 14 -8.27 7.23 -22.00
C ILE A 14 -8.42 6.10 -20.98
N LEU A 15 -9.63 5.57 -20.77
CA LEU A 15 -9.85 4.45 -19.87
C LEU A 15 -9.13 3.19 -20.36
N ILE A 16 -9.17 2.94 -21.66
CA ILE A 16 -8.45 1.85 -22.32
C ILE A 16 -6.93 2.06 -22.19
N LEU A 17 -6.43 3.28 -22.41
CA LEU A 17 -5.00 3.57 -22.21
C LEU A 17 -4.56 3.34 -20.76
N VAL A 18 -5.38 3.74 -19.78
CA VAL A 18 -5.12 3.48 -18.36
C VAL A 18 -5.09 1.98 -18.06
N ILE A 19 -5.90 1.17 -18.75
CA ILE A 19 -5.92 -0.30 -18.57
C ILE A 19 -4.77 -0.99 -19.31
N ILE A 20 -4.46 -0.57 -20.55
CA ILE A 20 -3.53 -1.23 -21.47
C ILE A 20 -2.08 -0.79 -21.26
N PHE A 21 -1.85 0.46 -20.86
CA PHE A 21 -0.53 0.96 -20.51
C PHE A 21 -0.42 0.99 -18.99
N PRO A 22 -0.03 -0.13 -18.38
CA PRO A 22 0.56 -0.06 -17.07
C PRO A 22 1.83 0.77 -17.19
N MET A 23 1.76 2.04 -16.84
CA MET A 23 2.97 2.77 -16.49
C MET A 23 3.63 1.95 -15.38
N ARG A 24 4.79 1.36 -15.67
CA ARG A 24 5.62 0.61 -14.72
C ARG A 24 6.05 1.60 -13.64
N GLY A 25 5.25 1.75 -12.59
CA GLY A 25 5.23 2.98 -11.80
C GLY A 25 5.40 2.79 -10.29
N ILE A 26 5.78 1.61 -9.82
CA ILE A 26 6.12 1.41 -8.41
C ILE A 26 7.64 1.49 -8.20
N VAL A 27 8.41 1.03 -9.20
CA VAL A 27 9.89 1.04 -9.18
C VAL A 27 10.46 2.46 -8.99
N SER A 28 9.83 3.49 -9.54
CA SER A 28 10.33 4.88 -9.45
C SER A 28 10.00 5.60 -8.13
N LEU A 29 9.10 5.06 -7.32
CA LEU A 29 8.71 5.67 -6.05
C LEU A 29 9.58 5.18 -4.88
N VAL A 30 10.41 4.16 -5.11
CA VAL A 30 11.22 3.52 -4.06
C VAL A 30 12.68 3.43 -4.48
N ASP A 31 13.27 4.58 -4.81
CA ASP A 31 14.69 4.70 -5.21
C ASP A 31 15.56 5.33 -4.12
N ASP A 32 15.06 5.45 -2.87
CA ASP A 32 15.86 5.89 -1.73
C ASP A 32 16.57 4.68 -1.09
N LYS A 33 17.59 4.18 -1.81
CA LYS A 33 18.38 2.98 -1.45
C LYS A 33 19.07 3.09 -0.10
N ASP A 34 19.28 4.30 0.40
CA ASP A 34 19.96 4.54 1.67
C ASP A 34 19.08 4.21 2.88
N LYS A 35 17.75 4.16 2.72
CA LYS A 35 16.80 3.92 3.82
C LYS A 35 15.98 2.65 3.66
N MET A 36 15.67 2.26 2.43
CA MET A 36 14.79 1.12 2.14
C MET A 36 15.46 0.14 1.17
N LYS A 37 15.69 -1.09 1.64
CA LYS A 37 16.16 -2.20 0.80
C LYS A 37 14.95 -3.01 0.34
N ILE A 38 14.88 -3.30 -0.95
CA ILE A 38 13.81 -4.10 -1.54
C ILE A 38 14.44 -5.14 -2.46
N ASN A 39 14.05 -6.40 -2.30
CA ASN A 39 14.62 -7.50 -3.08
C ASN A 39 14.03 -7.56 -4.49
N SER A 40 12.73 -7.36 -4.62
CA SER A 40 12.05 -7.29 -5.92
C SER A 40 10.88 -6.32 -5.86
N ILE A 41 10.66 -5.62 -6.99
CA ILE A 41 9.50 -4.77 -7.20
C ILE A 41 8.82 -5.29 -8.44
N GLU A 42 7.60 -5.80 -8.27
CA GLU A 42 6.81 -6.30 -9.36
C GLU A 42 5.43 -5.63 -9.38
N GLY A 43 4.92 -5.46 -10.60
CA GLY A 43 3.58 -4.98 -10.80
C GLY A 43 3.46 -3.55 -11.29
N PHE A 44 2.22 -3.10 -11.37
CA PHE A 44 1.79 -1.87 -12.01
C PHE A 44 1.31 -0.89 -10.96
N TRP A 45 1.16 0.40 -11.29
CA TRP A 45 0.73 1.40 -10.30
C TRP A 45 -0.61 1.07 -9.62
N TRP A 46 -1.44 0.21 -10.23
CA TRP A 46 -2.68 -0.32 -9.64
C TRP A 46 -2.54 -1.66 -8.90
N ARG A 47 -1.40 -2.36 -9.00
CA ARG A 47 -1.16 -3.65 -8.35
C ARG A 47 0.34 -3.87 -8.20
N GLY A 48 0.86 -3.56 -7.02
CA GLY A 48 2.25 -3.71 -6.64
C GLY A 48 2.50 -4.84 -5.66
N ASN A 49 3.65 -5.47 -5.84
CA ASN A 49 4.26 -6.36 -4.88
C ASN A 49 5.72 -5.91 -4.67
N LEU A 50 6.07 -5.62 -3.43
CA LEU A 50 7.44 -5.37 -3.01
C LEU A 50 7.84 -6.56 -2.15
N GLU A 51 8.86 -7.31 -2.55
CA GLU A 51 9.32 -8.47 -1.78
C GLU A 51 10.54 -8.11 -0.94
N GLY A 52 10.57 -8.64 0.28
CA GLY A 52 11.71 -8.48 1.18
C GLY A 52 12.07 -7.02 1.48
N VAL A 53 11.06 -6.20 1.77
CA VAL A 53 11.26 -4.81 2.18
C VAL A 53 11.91 -4.77 3.55
N ALA A 54 13.03 -4.05 3.66
CA ALA A 54 13.70 -3.77 4.93
C ALA A 54 13.93 -2.26 5.09
N LEU A 55 13.67 -1.76 6.29
CA LEU A 55 14.00 -0.41 6.73
C LEU A 55 15.17 -0.53 7.70
N GLU A 56 16.32 0.03 7.32
CA GLU A 56 17.58 -0.07 8.08
C GLU A 56 17.92 -1.53 8.43
N GLU A 57 17.89 -1.92 9.71
CA GLU A 57 18.17 -3.27 10.20
C GLU A 57 16.93 -4.15 10.37
N ARG A 58 15.72 -3.60 10.18
CA ARG A 58 14.47 -4.34 10.38
C ARG A 58 13.78 -4.72 9.08
N THR A 59 13.51 -6.02 8.95
CA THR A 59 12.72 -6.57 7.84
C THR A 59 11.23 -6.29 8.05
N LEU A 60 10.65 -5.48 7.17
CA LEU A 60 9.20 -5.27 7.08
C LEU A 60 8.49 -6.43 6.36
N GLY A 61 9.24 -7.23 5.59
CA GLY A 61 8.73 -8.34 4.81
C GLY A 61 8.08 -7.88 3.50
N ASP A 62 7.05 -8.58 3.06
CA ASP A 62 6.45 -8.34 1.74
C ASP A 62 5.33 -7.30 1.83
N ILE A 63 5.29 -6.37 0.89
CA ILE A 63 4.27 -5.32 0.81
C ILE A 63 3.48 -5.48 -0.48
N LYS A 64 2.18 -5.71 -0.37
CA LYS A 64 1.24 -5.76 -1.48
C LYS A 64 0.33 -4.55 -1.46
N ILE A 65 0.22 -3.88 -2.61
CA ILE A 65 -0.62 -2.68 -2.78
C ILE A 65 -1.53 -2.94 -3.98
N ASN A 66 -2.85 -2.88 -3.80
CA ASN A 66 -3.81 -3.14 -4.86
C ASN A 66 -4.84 -2.02 -4.92
N PHE A 67 -4.88 -1.29 -6.04
CA PHE A 67 -5.92 -0.33 -6.33
C PHE A 67 -7.30 -1.00 -6.32
N SER A 68 -8.30 -0.28 -5.83
CA SER A 68 -9.68 -0.70 -5.78
C SER A 68 -10.51 0.13 -6.77
N PRO A 69 -10.69 -0.32 -8.03
CA PRO A 69 -11.43 0.45 -9.03
C PRO A 69 -12.85 0.79 -8.60
N ILE A 70 -13.48 -0.07 -7.79
CA ILE A 70 -14.84 0.13 -7.31
C ILE A 70 -14.96 1.34 -6.37
N SER A 71 -13.86 1.75 -5.71
CA SER A 71 -13.87 2.93 -4.84
C SER A 71 -14.11 4.23 -5.62
N LEU A 72 -13.83 4.23 -6.93
CA LEU A 72 -14.08 5.39 -7.80
C LEU A 72 -15.57 5.74 -7.87
N ILE A 73 -16.46 4.75 -7.72
CA ILE A 73 -17.92 4.96 -7.65
C ILE A 73 -18.27 5.86 -6.46
N GLU A 74 -17.54 5.69 -5.34
CA GLU A 74 -17.67 6.51 -4.14
C GLU A 74 -16.84 7.80 -4.20
N LYS A 75 -16.31 8.17 -5.37
CA LYS A 75 -15.39 9.31 -5.54
C LYS A 75 -14.14 9.19 -4.66
N LYS A 76 -13.65 7.97 -4.46
CA LYS A 76 -12.42 7.66 -3.73
C LYS A 76 -11.41 6.99 -4.65
N PHE A 77 -10.16 7.37 -4.52
CA PHE A 77 -9.01 6.68 -5.08
C PHE A 77 -8.35 5.85 -3.98
N ALA A 78 -8.69 4.56 -3.89
CA ALA A 78 -8.35 3.71 -2.75
C ALA A 78 -7.43 2.54 -3.16
N PHE A 79 -6.54 2.17 -2.24
CA PHE A 79 -5.64 1.03 -2.35
C PHE A 79 -5.74 0.15 -1.12
N ASN A 80 -5.86 -1.15 -1.34
CA ASN A 80 -5.69 -2.16 -0.31
C ASN A 80 -4.19 -2.38 -0.10
N LEU A 81 -3.74 -2.19 1.14
CA LEU A 81 -2.39 -2.42 1.60
C LEU A 81 -2.35 -3.71 2.44
N ASP A 82 -1.43 -4.61 2.14
CA ASP A 82 -1.17 -5.84 2.89
C ASP A 82 0.34 -6.00 3.05
N VAL A 83 0.84 -5.67 4.24
CA VAL A 83 2.22 -5.82 4.67
C VAL A 83 2.32 -7.07 5.53
N ARG A 84 3.21 -7.98 5.17
CA ARG A 84 3.45 -9.24 5.88
C ARG A 84 4.92 -9.41 6.20
N GLY A 85 5.25 -9.15 7.44
CA GLY A 85 6.59 -9.25 7.99
C GLY A 85 6.70 -10.27 9.11
N PRO A 86 7.94 -10.63 9.48
CA PRO A 86 8.20 -11.59 10.56
C PRO A 86 7.80 -11.08 11.95
N GLU A 87 7.70 -9.76 12.13
CA GLU A 87 7.35 -9.10 13.39
C GLU A 87 6.13 -8.17 13.28
N LEU A 88 5.65 -7.90 12.07
CA LEU A 88 4.54 -6.99 11.84
C LEU A 88 3.67 -7.46 10.69
N ASN A 89 2.36 -7.38 10.88
CA ASN A 89 1.38 -7.56 9.82
C ASN A 89 0.47 -6.34 9.80
N LEU A 90 0.37 -5.66 8.67
CA LEU A 90 -0.54 -4.54 8.49
C LEU A 90 -1.45 -4.82 7.31
N LYS A 91 -2.75 -4.75 7.52
CA LYS A 91 -3.75 -4.81 6.44
C LYS A 91 -4.68 -3.63 6.56
N GLY A 92 -4.92 -2.91 5.48
CA GLY A 92 -5.81 -1.76 5.52
C GLY A 92 -6.13 -1.21 4.14
N VAL A 93 -6.94 -0.16 4.11
CA VAL A 93 -7.24 0.61 2.92
C VAL A 93 -6.70 2.01 3.12
N LEU A 94 -5.89 2.49 2.18
CA LEU A 94 -5.41 3.87 2.15
C LEU A 94 -5.81 4.52 0.84
N GLY A 95 -6.08 5.82 0.87
CA GLY A 95 -6.48 6.50 -0.35
C GLY A 95 -6.75 7.98 -0.16
N SER A 96 -7.24 8.59 -1.23
CA SER A 96 -7.69 9.98 -1.23
C SER A 96 -9.08 10.10 -1.83
N THR A 97 -9.87 11.06 -1.35
CA THR A 97 -11.11 11.45 -2.03
C THR A 97 -10.79 12.38 -3.19
N VAL A 98 -11.73 12.53 -4.13
CA VAL A 98 -11.63 13.55 -5.20
C VAL A 98 -11.49 14.97 -4.63
N ASN A 99 -11.93 15.20 -3.39
CA ASN A 99 -11.80 16.48 -2.69
C ASN A 99 -10.44 16.66 -1.99
N GLY A 100 -9.48 15.74 -2.18
CA GLY A 100 -8.14 15.83 -1.61
C GLY A 100 -7.98 15.31 -0.18
N ASN A 101 -9.04 14.79 0.44
CA ASN A 101 -8.92 14.23 1.80
C ASN A 101 -8.22 12.87 1.76
N ILE A 102 -7.19 12.70 2.56
CA ILE A 102 -6.48 11.42 2.71
C ILE A 102 -7.19 10.61 3.78
N PHE A 103 -7.44 9.33 3.52
CA PHE A 103 -8.08 8.43 4.46
C PHE A 103 -7.32 7.11 4.61
N ILE A 104 -7.44 6.55 5.81
CA ILE A 104 -6.98 5.23 6.19
C ILE A 104 -8.16 4.54 6.88
N GLU A 105 -8.61 3.42 6.32
CA GLU A 105 -9.77 2.67 6.78
C GLU A 105 -9.43 1.20 6.96
N ASN A 106 -10.20 0.51 7.82
CA ASN A 106 -10.13 -0.93 8.04
C ASN A 106 -8.71 -1.44 8.30
N THR A 107 -7.89 -0.62 8.98
CA THR A 107 -6.48 -0.92 9.18
C THR A 107 -6.30 -1.77 10.42
N ASN A 108 -5.93 -3.03 10.22
CA ASN A 108 -5.51 -3.95 11.26
C ASN A 108 -3.99 -4.01 11.27
N LEU A 109 -3.38 -3.47 12.32
CA LEU A 109 -1.96 -3.63 12.61
C LEU A 109 -1.82 -4.69 13.70
N THR A 110 -0.99 -5.70 13.44
CA THR A 110 -0.57 -6.72 14.40
C THR A 110 0.94 -6.67 14.51
N ILE A 111 1.46 -6.30 15.69
CA ILE A 111 2.89 -6.31 15.97
C ILE A 111 3.16 -7.47 16.92
N ASN A 112 4.08 -8.35 16.51
CA ASN A 112 4.54 -9.50 17.27
C ASN A 112 6.06 -9.38 17.43
N PRO A 113 6.52 -8.46 18.30
CA PRO A 113 7.95 -8.22 18.47
C PRO A 113 8.58 -9.47 19.08
N LYS A 114 9.67 -9.94 18.48
CA LYS A 114 10.46 -11.06 19.00
C LYS A 114 11.55 -10.48 19.91
N ILE A 115 11.30 -10.41 21.21
CA ILE A 115 12.32 -9.92 22.15
C ILE A 115 12.35 -10.85 23.37
N GLU A 116 13.42 -11.61 23.54
CA GLU A 116 13.75 -12.15 24.87
C GLU A 116 15.25 -12.02 25.13
N VAL A 117 15.59 -11.46 26.28
CA VAL A 117 16.95 -11.38 26.80
C VAL A 117 17.05 -12.43 27.88
N GLN A 118 17.80 -13.52 27.62
CA GLN A 118 18.18 -14.47 28.66
C GLN A 118 19.71 -14.49 28.78
N SER A 119 20.22 -14.12 29.96
CA SER A 119 21.66 -14.16 30.32
C SER A 119 22.60 -13.48 29.31
N GLY A 120 22.24 -12.30 28.81
CA GLY A 120 23.10 -11.52 27.90
C GLY A 120 23.18 -12.04 26.46
N LYS A 121 22.36 -13.04 26.09
CA LYS A 121 22.17 -13.48 24.70
C LYS A 121 20.70 -13.41 24.32
N ALA A 122 20.42 -12.87 23.12
CA ALA A 122 19.07 -12.75 22.59
C ALA A 122 18.55 -14.15 22.19
N VAL A 123 17.43 -14.58 22.76
CA VAL A 123 16.75 -15.85 22.44
C VAL A 123 15.28 -15.56 22.09
N PHE A 124 14.69 -16.37 21.21
CA PHE A 124 13.44 -16.06 20.51
C PHE A 124 12.19 -16.42 21.32
N GLN A 125 11.40 -15.42 21.74
CA GLN A 125 10.01 -15.63 22.23
C GLN A 125 9.03 -14.56 21.74
N ASN A 126 7.75 -14.96 21.60
CA ASN A 126 6.64 -14.13 21.13
C ASN A 126 5.95 -13.47 22.35
N VAL A 127 6.26 -12.21 22.62
CA VAL A 127 6.00 -11.60 23.94
C VAL A 127 4.67 -10.84 24.01
N SER A 128 4.08 -10.45 22.88
CA SER A 128 2.77 -9.78 22.86
C SER A 128 2.25 -9.60 21.43
N ASN A 129 1.00 -9.98 21.17
CA ASN A 129 0.30 -9.59 19.94
C ASN A 129 -0.37 -8.23 20.18
N ILE A 130 0.23 -7.14 19.72
CA ILE A 130 -0.43 -5.82 19.75
C ILE A 130 -1.32 -5.74 18.52
N ARG A 131 -2.65 -5.82 18.70
CA ARG A 131 -3.63 -5.59 17.64
C ARG A 131 -4.27 -4.22 17.79
N ALA A 132 -4.21 -3.42 16.75
CA ALA A 132 -4.86 -2.12 16.73
C ALA A 132 -5.67 -1.94 15.44
N ASN A 133 -6.88 -1.37 15.59
CA ASN A 133 -7.75 -1.00 14.50
C ASN A 133 -7.92 0.52 14.47
N PHE A 134 -7.53 1.15 13.37
CA PHE A 134 -7.59 2.60 13.23
C PHE A 134 -8.40 3.02 12.00
N LYS A 135 -9.21 4.07 12.18
CA LYS A 135 -9.82 4.83 11.10
C LYS A 135 -9.38 6.29 11.23
N ILE A 136 -8.63 6.78 10.25
CA ILE A 136 -8.08 8.13 10.25
C ILE A 136 -8.50 8.81 8.94
N SER A 137 -9.02 10.04 9.05
CA SER A 137 -9.31 10.90 7.90
C SER A 137 -8.64 12.24 8.15
N ILE A 138 -7.71 12.63 7.28
CA ILE A 138 -7.01 13.91 7.34
C ILE A 138 -7.66 14.84 6.32
N LEU A 139 -8.29 15.91 6.79
CA LEU A 139 -8.75 17.00 5.93
C LEU A 139 -7.55 17.87 5.58
N GLN A 140 -7.24 17.98 4.29
CA GLN A 140 -6.41 19.08 3.79
C GLN A 140 -7.35 20.20 3.35
N ARG A 141 -7.17 21.39 3.95
CA ARG A 141 -7.92 22.62 3.62
C ARG A 141 -7.39 23.24 2.35
#